data_AF-A0A1J4UL78-F1
#
_entry.id   AF-A0A1J4UL78-F1
#
_cell.length_a   1.000
_cell.length_b   1.000
_cell.length_c   1.000
_cell.angle_alpha   90.00
_cell.angle_beta   90.00
_cell.angle_gamma   90.00
#
_symmetry.space_group_name_H-M   'P 1'
#
loop_
_entity.id
_entity.type
_entity.pdbx_description
1 polymer ?
#
loop_
_entity_poly.entity_id
_entity_poly.type
_entity_poly.pdbx_seq_one_letter_code
_entity_poly.pdbx_strand_id
1 'polypeptide(L)'
;MIFVYRMIWLKLGGRRFHLLKLAGSFFVFAFVLKALEAAYTIFVTVNKAIYANANPALITPLFGWSINAPAAFTSEDIIGVLLGPVANFLFWMALAVAALMIYQAGKIVFPIEEYEQKVSEHHRKLIAHARVAHAKLKRK
;
A
#
# COMPACT_ATOMS: atom_id res chain seq x y z
N MET A 1 21.93 -8.17 -24.39
CA MET A 1 20.49 -7.87 -24.56
C MET A 1 20.08 -6.99 -23.39
N ILE A 2 20.06 -5.66 -23.58
CA ILE A 2 19.75 -4.69 -22.51
C ILE A 2 18.23 -4.50 -22.54
N PHE A 3 17.53 -5.02 -21.52
CA PHE A 3 16.12 -4.72 -21.29
C PHE A 3 15.99 -3.22 -20.97
N VAL A 4 15.62 -2.42 -21.97
CA VAL A 4 15.28 -1.01 -21.77
C VAL A 4 13.92 -0.97 -21.08
N TYR A 5 13.92 -0.92 -19.75
CA TYR A 5 12.71 -0.62 -18.97
C TYR A 5 12.23 0.79 -19.33
N ARG A 6 11.19 0.88 -20.17
CA ARG A 6 10.47 2.14 -20.42
C ARG A 6 9.81 2.59 -19.12
N MET A 7 10.42 3.54 -18.41
CA MET A 7 9.77 4.21 -17.28
C MET A 7 8.61 5.06 -17.81
N ILE A 8 7.39 4.66 -17.45
CA ILE A 8 6.18 5.40 -17.81
C ILE A 8 6.01 6.54 -16.81
N TRP A 9 6.19 7.76 -17.30
CA TRP A 9 5.99 8.98 -16.53
C TRP A 9 4.55 9.47 -16.68
N LEU A 10 3.89 9.77 -15.56
CA LEU A 10 2.54 10.31 -15.57
C LEU A 10 2.59 11.77 -15.10
N LYS A 11 2.11 12.69 -15.94
CA LYS A 11 2.12 14.12 -15.63
C LYS A 11 0.74 14.51 -15.08
N LEU A 12 0.68 14.83 -13.79
CA LEU A 12 -0.56 15.27 -13.11
C LEU A 12 -0.31 16.64 -12.48
N GLY A 13 -1.17 17.63 -12.76
CA GLY A 13 -1.08 18.96 -12.14
C GLY A 13 0.25 19.70 -12.38
N GLY A 14 0.93 19.45 -13.49
CA GLY A 14 2.24 20.04 -13.80
C GLY A 14 3.44 19.34 -13.15
N ARG A 15 3.23 18.39 -12.22
CA ARG A 15 4.28 17.55 -11.63
C ARG A 15 4.38 16.20 -12.35
N ARG A 16 5.60 15.69 -12.52
CA ARG A 16 5.86 14.35 -13.07
C ARG A 16 5.93 13.36 -11.91
N PHE A 17 5.04 12.39 -11.90
CA PHE A 17 5.02 11.32 -10.91
C PHE A 17 5.46 10.01 -11.53
N HIS A 18 6.26 9.26 -10.78
CA HIS A 18 6.60 7.88 -11.14
C HIS A 18 5.42 6.97 -10.85
N LEU A 19 5.01 6.19 -11.83
CA LEU A 19 3.92 5.22 -11.71
C LEU A 19 4.17 4.23 -10.56
N LEU A 20 5.43 3.88 -10.30
CA LEU A 20 5.83 3.01 -9.19
C LEU A 20 5.54 3.64 -7.81
N LYS A 21 5.81 4.93 -7.63
CA LYS A 21 5.53 5.64 -6.37
C LYS A 21 4.03 5.76 -6.13
N LEU A 22 3.27 6.00 -7.21
CA LEU A 22 1.82 6.08 -7.15
C LEU A 22 1.19 4.71 -6.82
N ALA A 23 1.65 3.64 -7.48
CA ALA A 23 1.26 2.27 -7.15
C ALA A 23 1.63 1.91 -5.70
N GLY A 24 2.84 2.25 -5.26
CA GLY A 24 3.28 2.04 -3.87
C GLY A 24 2.37 2.75 -2.85
N SER A 25 2.05 4.03 -3.08
CA SER A 25 1.12 4.76 -2.20
C SER A 25 -0.28 4.17 -2.19
N PHE A 26 -0.76 3.67 -3.34
CA PHE A 26 -2.06 3.02 -3.45
C PHE A 26 -2.09 1.71 -2.66
N PHE A 27 -1.05 0.87 -2.79
CA PHE A 27 -0.94 -0.38 -2.03
C PHE A 27 -0.84 -0.15 -0.53
N VAL A 28 -0.02 0.81 -0.09
CA VAL A 28 0.08 1.19 1.33
C VAL A 28 -1.31 1.57 1.86
N PHE A 29 -2.02 2.45 1.15
CA PHE A 29 -3.36 2.87 1.55
C PHE A 29 -4.34 1.69 1.60
N ALA A 30 -4.36 0.84 0.59
CA ALA A 30 -5.23 -0.34 0.53
C ALA A 30 -4.98 -1.32 1.68
N PHE A 31 -3.71 -1.61 2.01
CA PHE A 31 -3.38 -2.52 3.10
C PHE A 31 -3.70 -1.94 4.47
N VAL A 32 -3.53 -0.63 4.66
CA VAL A 32 -3.98 0.04 5.90
C VAL A 32 -5.49 -0.10 6.06
N LEU A 33 -6.28 0.14 5.01
CA LEU A 33 -7.73 -0.05 5.09
C LEU A 33 -8.10 -1.50 5.41
N LYS A 34 -7.42 -2.48 4.81
CA LYS A 34 -7.65 -3.90 5.10
C LYS A 34 -7.25 -4.30 6.52
N ALA A 35 -6.18 -3.74 7.06
CA ALA A 35 -5.82 -3.93 8.46
C ALA A 35 -6.89 -3.35 9.40
N LEU A 36 -7.44 -2.17 9.09
CA LEU A 36 -8.53 -1.58 9.88
C LEU A 36 -9.82 -2.42 9.83
N GLU A 37 -10.19 -2.93 8.65
CA GLU A 37 -11.32 -3.84 8.48
C GLU A 37 -11.14 -5.12 9.31
N ALA A 38 -9.92 -5.69 9.30
CA ALA A 38 -9.61 -6.87 10.09
C ALA A 38 -9.63 -6.59 11.60
N ALA A 39 -9.15 -5.42 12.04
CA ALA A 39 -9.24 -4.99 13.43
C ALA A 39 -10.69 -4.84 13.90
N TYR A 40 -11.55 -4.25 13.07
CA TYR A 40 -12.99 -4.20 13.35
C TYR A 40 -13.61 -5.59 13.44
N THR A 41 -13.19 -6.52 12.57
CA THR A 41 -13.65 -7.90 12.60
C THR A 41 -13.29 -8.59 13.92
N ILE A 42 -12.08 -8.36 14.47
CA ILE A 42 -11.69 -8.86 15.79
C ILE A 42 -12.67 -8.36 16.86
N PHE A 43 -12.95 -7.06 16.89
CA PHE A 43 -13.88 -6.47 17.85
C PHE A 43 -15.28 -7.10 17.77
N VAL A 44 -15.81 -7.27 16.56
CA VAL A 44 -17.11 -7.93 16.35
C VAL A 44 -17.09 -9.38 16.84
N THR A 45 -16.01 -10.13 16.58
CA THR A 45 -15.89 -11.52 17.04
C THR A 45 -15.80 -11.62 18.56
N VAL A 46 -15.05 -10.72 19.22
CA VAL A 46 -15.00 -10.64 20.70
C VAL A 46 -16.41 -10.39 21.27
N ASN A 47 -17.15 -9.44 20.71
CA ASN A 47 -18.51 -9.17 21.18
C ASN A 47 -19.43 -10.39 20.99
N LYS A 48 -19.37 -11.06 19.83
CA LYS A 48 -20.13 -12.30 19.59
C LYS A 48 -19.75 -13.38 20.62
N ALA A 49 -18.48 -13.50 20.98
CA ALA A 49 -18.01 -14.48 21.94
C ALA A 49 -18.56 -14.18 23.35
N ILE A 50 -18.58 -12.91 23.76
CA ILE A 50 -19.20 -12.48 25.02
C ILE A 50 -20.69 -12.80 25.03
N TYR A 51 -21.41 -12.52 23.94
CA TYR A 51 -22.84 -12.84 23.85
C TYR A 51 -23.14 -14.33 23.85
N ALA A 52 -22.32 -15.14 23.17
CA ALA A 52 -22.46 -16.59 23.16
C ALA A 52 -22.15 -17.22 24.52
N ASN A 53 -21.18 -16.67 25.26
CA ASN A 53 -20.90 -17.09 26.63
C ASN A 53 -22.07 -16.78 27.58
N ALA A 54 -22.72 -15.62 27.43
CA ALA A 54 -23.90 -15.27 28.23
C ALA A 54 -25.16 -16.07 27.84
N ASN A 55 -25.28 -16.46 26.56
CA ASN A 55 -26.43 -17.19 26.03
C ASN A 55 -25.95 -18.37 25.16
N PRO A 56 -25.81 -19.58 25.74
CA PRO A 56 -25.28 -20.74 25.03
C PRO A 56 -26.09 -21.15 23.80
N ALA A 57 -27.38 -20.82 23.74
CA ALA A 57 -28.23 -21.05 22.56
C ALA A 57 -27.75 -20.29 21.30
N LEU A 58 -26.92 -19.25 21.47
CA LEU A 58 -26.38 -18.44 20.37
C LEU A 58 -25.05 -18.99 19.82
N ILE A 59 -24.46 -20.01 20.44
CA ILE A 59 -23.15 -20.56 20.01
C ILE A 59 -23.23 -21.08 18.56
N THR A 60 -24.17 -21.97 18.26
CA THR A 60 -24.33 -22.55 16.91
C THR A 60 -24.62 -21.51 15.82
N PRO A 61 -25.56 -20.55 15.99
CA PRO A 61 -25.81 -19.56 14.95
C PRO A 61 -24.67 -18.54 14.78
N LEU A 62 -23.88 -18.24 15.83
CA LEU A 62 -22.78 -17.28 15.75
C LEU A 62 -21.45 -17.92 15.30
N PHE A 63 -21.21 -19.17 15.67
CA PHE A 63 -19.91 -19.85 15.58
C PHE A 63 -19.97 -21.27 15.02
N GLY A 64 -21.12 -21.74 14.55
CA GLY A 64 -21.26 -23.09 13.96
C GLY A 64 -20.40 -23.33 12.72
N TRP A 65 -19.81 -22.28 12.14
CA TRP A 65 -18.82 -22.35 11.07
C TRP A 65 -17.38 -22.59 11.57
N SER A 66 -17.10 -22.35 12.85
CA SER A 66 -15.74 -22.33 13.42
C SER A 66 -15.46 -23.45 14.41
N ILE A 67 -16.47 -23.90 15.16
CA ILE A 67 -16.31 -24.90 16.21
C ILE A 67 -17.54 -25.80 16.20
N ASN A 68 -17.34 -27.12 16.21
CA ASN A 68 -18.35 -28.08 16.67
C ASN A 68 -18.51 -27.93 18.20
N ALA A 69 -18.85 -26.73 18.65
CA ALA A 69 -18.79 -26.35 20.05
C ALA A 69 -19.88 -27.11 20.83
N PRO A 70 -19.53 -27.72 21.97
CA PRO A 70 -20.51 -28.33 22.87
C PRO A 70 -21.45 -27.25 23.44
N ALA A 71 -22.49 -27.69 24.16
CA ALA A 71 -23.53 -26.80 24.72
C ALA A 71 -23.02 -25.72 25.71
N ALA A 72 -21.74 -25.73 26.06
CA ALA A 72 -21.09 -24.73 26.89
C ALA A 72 -19.88 -24.14 26.14
N PHE A 73 -19.84 -22.81 26.04
CA PHE A 73 -18.74 -22.08 25.40
C PHE A 73 -17.57 -21.95 26.39
N THR A 74 -16.41 -22.50 26.03
CA THR A 74 -15.21 -22.49 26.90
C THR A 74 -14.27 -21.34 26.57
N SER A 75 -13.27 -21.09 27.43
CA SER A 75 -12.26 -20.05 27.14
C SER A 75 -11.36 -20.45 25.96
N GLU A 76 -11.13 -21.74 25.79
CA GLU A 76 -10.41 -22.34 24.67
C GLU A 76 -11.14 -22.08 23.35
N ASP A 77 -12.47 -22.18 23.35
CA ASP A 77 -13.30 -21.87 22.19
C ASP A 77 -13.15 -20.40 21.77
N ILE A 78 -13.15 -19.47 22.73
CA ILE A 78 -12.95 -18.03 22.46
C ILE A 78 -11.62 -17.78 21.73
N ILE A 79 -10.55 -18.42 22.19
CA ILE A 79 -9.23 -18.32 21.55
C ILE A 79 -9.27 -18.91 20.14
N GLY A 80 -9.94 -20.05 19.97
CA GLY A 80 -10.12 -20.72 18.69
C GLY A 80 -10.81 -19.83 17.65
N VAL A 81 -11.94 -19.19 18.00
CA VAL A 81 -12.65 -18.31 17.06
C VAL A 81 -11.85 -17.03 16.75
N LEU A 82 -11.08 -16.52 17.72
CA LEU A 82 -10.28 -15.31 17.51
C LEU A 82 -9.04 -15.53 16.64
N LEU A 83 -8.57 -16.78 16.52
CA LEU A 83 -7.36 -17.11 15.77
C LEU A 83 -7.44 -16.64 14.31
N GLY A 84 -8.56 -16.87 13.63
CA GLY A 84 -8.76 -16.47 12.23
C GLY A 84 -8.73 -14.96 12.02
N PRO A 85 -9.58 -14.17 12.72
CA PRO A 85 -9.56 -12.71 12.66
C PRO A 85 -8.21 -12.10 13.01
N VAL A 86 -7.52 -12.61 14.04
CA VAL A 86 -6.20 -12.11 14.44
C VAL A 86 -5.15 -12.44 13.37
N ALA A 87 -5.13 -13.65 12.83
CA ALA A 87 -4.22 -14.02 11.75
C ALA A 87 -4.43 -13.14 10.49
N ASN A 88 -5.69 -12.88 10.12
CA ASN A 88 -6.02 -11.99 9.01
C ASN A 88 -5.53 -10.55 9.25
N PHE A 89 -5.72 -10.03 10.47
CA PHE A 89 -5.20 -8.70 10.84
C PHE A 89 -3.67 -8.63 10.74
N LEU A 90 -2.96 -9.60 11.32
CA LEU A 90 -1.50 -9.66 11.27
C LEU A 90 -0.98 -9.79 9.83
N PHE A 91 -1.66 -10.57 8.99
CA PHE A 91 -1.34 -10.70 7.57
C PHE A 91 -1.40 -9.35 6.85
N TRP A 92 -2.51 -8.61 6.99
CA TRP A 92 -2.63 -7.30 6.34
C TRP A 92 -1.68 -6.25 6.91
N MET A 93 -1.38 -6.30 8.22
CA MET A 93 -0.33 -5.46 8.80
C MET A 93 1.05 -5.78 8.22
N ALA A 94 1.41 -7.06 8.07
CA ALA A 94 2.68 -7.46 7.47
C ALA A 94 2.79 -6.95 6.01
N LEU A 95 1.70 -7.04 5.23
CA LEU A 95 1.66 -6.48 3.88
C LEU A 95 1.76 -4.96 3.86
N ALA A 96 1.14 -4.26 4.82
CA ALA A 96 1.28 -2.81 4.95
C ALA A 96 2.73 -2.41 5.22
N VAL A 97 3.43 -3.13 6.10
CA VAL A 97 4.87 -2.91 6.36
C VAL A 97 5.70 -3.20 5.11
N ALA A 98 5.46 -4.30 4.41
CA ALA A 98 6.16 -4.62 3.17
C ALA A 98 5.94 -3.54 2.08
N ALA A 99 4.71 -3.04 1.95
CA ALA A 99 4.39 -1.96 1.02
C ALA A 99 5.08 -0.64 1.40
N LEU A 100 5.20 -0.32 2.70
CA LEU A 100 5.96 0.82 3.17
C LEU A 100 7.45 0.67 2.83
N MET A 101 8.03 -0.53 2.99
CA MET A 101 9.41 -0.79 2.59
C MET A 101 9.62 -0.58 1.08
N ILE A 102 8.71 -1.07 0.24
CA ILE A 102 8.76 -0.86 -1.22
C ILE A 102 8.61 0.63 -1.58
N TYR A 103 7.67 1.33 -0.93
CA TYR A 103 7.47 2.75 -1.12
C TYR A 103 8.72 3.56 -0.75
N GLN A 104 9.36 3.21 0.38
CA GLN A 104 10.61 3.84 0.82
C GLN A 104 11.81 3.47 -0.05
N ALA A 105 11.87 2.25 -0.60
CA ALA A 105 12.90 1.84 -1.54
C ALA A 105 12.91 2.71 -2.81
N GLY A 106 11.77 3.29 -3.22
CA GLY A 106 11.70 4.29 -4.28
C GLY A 106 12.34 5.65 -3.97
N LYS A 107 12.86 5.88 -2.75
CA LYS A 107 13.77 7.00 -2.44
C LYS A 107 15.23 6.70 -2.81
N ILE A 108 15.56 5.45 -3.15
CA ILE A 108 16.82 5.14 -3.85
C ILE A 108 16.65 5.72 -5.25
N VAL A 109 17.17 6.93 -5.44
CA VAL A 109 17.26 7.59 -6.74
C VAL A 109 17.99 6.63 -7.67
N PHE A 110 17.26 6.00 -8.60
CA PHE A 110 17.90 5.16 -9.58
C PHE A 110 18.84 6.04 -10.40
N PRO A 111 20.10 5.64 -10.67
CA PRO A 111 21.06 6.46 -11.39
C PRO A 111 20.56 6.95 -12.78
N ILE A 112 19.54 6.30 -13.33
CA ILE A 112 18.85 6.68 -14.56
C ILE A 112 18.05 8.00 -14.38
N GLU A 113 17.46 8.25 -13.21
CA GLU A 113 16.71 9.49 -12.91
C GLU A 113 17.61 10.73 -12.92
N GLU A 114 18.81 10.61 -12.36
CA GLU A 114 19.83 11.67 -12.44
C GLU A 114 20.26 11.93 -13.88
N TYR A 115 20.40 10.88 -14.69
CA TYR A 115 20.87 10.99 -16.06
C TYR A 115 19.84 11.73 -16.94
N GLU A 116 18.55 11.36 -16.85
CA GLU A 116 17.49 12.03 -17.62
C GLU A 116 17.28 13.49 -17.18
N GLN A 117 17.34 13.78 -15.87
CA GLN A 117 17.25 15.17 -15.39
C GLN A 117 18.41 16.01 -15.94
N LYS A 118 19.66 15.51 -15.83
CA LYS A 118 20.85 16.19 -16.36
C LYS A 118 20.77 16.42 -17.87
N VAL A 119 20.29 15.45 -18.64
CA VAL A 119 20.13 15.59 -20.11
C VAL A 119 19.07 16.63 -20.46
N SER A 120 17.95 16.67 -19.74
CA SER A 120 16.89 17.65 -19.99
C SER A 120 17.33 19.09 -19.66
N GLU A 121 18.07 19.27 -18.57
CA GLU A 121 18.63 20.58 -18.18
C GLU A 121 19.70 21.04 -19.16
N HIS A 122 20.55 20.12 -19.62
CA HIS A 122 21.56 20.40 -20.63
C HIS A 122 20.92 20.87 -21.94
N HIS A 123 19.88 20.19 -22.43
CA HIS A 123 19.14 20.62 -23.62
C HIS A 123 18.47 21.98 -23.43
N ARG A 124 17.90 22.27 -22.26
CA ARG A 124 17.33 23.59 -21.95
C ARG A 124 18.38 24.70 -22.03
N LYS A 125 19.58 24.46 -21.49
CA LYS A 125 20.70 25.43 -21.55
C LYS A 125 21.16 25.66 -22.99
N LEU A 126 21.27 24.60 -23.81
CA LEU A 126 21.60 24.72 -25.23
C LEU A 126 20.58 25.55 -26.00
N ILE A 127 19.28 25.32 -25.80
CA ILE A 127 18.21 26.09 -26.44
C ILE A 127 18.25 27.56 -26.00
N ALA A 128 18.49 27.82 -24.70
CA ALA A 128 18.61 29.18 -24.19
C ALA A 128 19.80 29.93 -24.81
N HIS A 129 20.97 29.28 -24.89
CA HIS A 129 22.17 29.84 -25.53
C HIS A 129 21.95 30.12 -27.03
N ALA A 130 21.35 29.18 -27.75
CA ALA A 130 21.04 29.34 -29.18
C ALA A 130 20.10 30.54 -29.40
N ARG A 131 19.09 30.72 -28.54
CA ARG A 131 18.14 31.84 -28.63
C ARG A 131 18.82 33.20 -28.41
N VAL A 132 19.75 33.29 -27.45
CA VAL A 132 20.53 34.52 -27.20
C VAL A 132 21.50 34.83 -28.34
N ALA A 133 22.20 33.81 -28.85
CA ALA A 133 23.11 33.96 -29.99
C ALA A 133 22.36 34.46 -31.24
N HIS A 134 21.20 33.88 -31.52
CA HIS A 134 20.36 34.26 -32.66
C HIS A 134 19.78 35.68 -32.52
N ALA A 135 19.48 36.13 -31.29
CA ALA A 135 19.04 37.50 -31.02
C ALA A 135 20.17 38.54 -31.20
N LYS A 136 21.42 38.18 -30.89
CA LYS A 136 22.59 39.05 -31.15
C LYS A 136 22.86 39.20 -32.66
N LEU A 137 22.72 38.13 -33.43
CA LEU A 137 22.91 38.15 -34.89
C LEU A 137 21.88 39.03 -35.60
N LYS A 138 20.63 39.09 -35.10
CA LYS A 138 19.56 39.94 -35.67
C LYS A 138 19.67 41.44 -35.37
N ARG A 139 20.56 41.84 -34.46
CA ARG A 139 20.78 43.24 -34.04
C ARG A 139 22.01 43.89 -34.69
N LYS A 140 22.80 43.11 -35.42
CA LYS A 140 23.83 43.60 -36.34
C LYS A 140 23.23 43.72 -37.73
#